data_AF-A0A0P9F6B0-F1
#
_entry.id   AF-A0A0P9F6B0-F1
#
_cell.length_a   1.000
_cell.length_b   1.000
_cell.length_c   1.000
_cell.angle_alpha   90.00
_cell.angle_beta   90.00
_cell.angle_gamma   90.00
#
_symmetry.space_group_name_H-M   'P 1'
#
loop_
_entity.id
_entity.type
_entity.pdbx_description
1 polymer ?
#
loop_
_entity_poly.entity_id
_entity_poly.type
_entity_poly.pdbx_seq_one_letter_code
_entity_poly.pdbx_strand_id
1 'polypeptide(L)'
;MLNATANAPLGAPSRYVEDAGHNLAGPFQAFYDANGGASIFGKPITEQLTEDGLIVQYFERARLELHPDGAMTLARLGALLTEGRTDMPFQKPAAVPSDRLLIPESGHSMGGVLRAFWEQEGGIALFGNPISEEFIEQVDGTPMLVQYFERVRLEYLPIGNGGDGKPRIGALGTLYAQRLPQEFRERARPIVVLGESHLSYAPQTPEGTNIELAAAQFDGLVVYPGYSLSYLGVVGEVSAATGYQGGQAVVGGAVVNDNIGGGICMVSTGLYRAAFYAGMEILSQRNHSLYLRAFQNDPGLDAAVFTPSLDMRWRNDSPFPITVTAAASGGKLVITLWGVSDGRKVVVSDPVYTNRTDPPAPEWRLDSSLGDGAVKWVSRGSGGMVITRTRAVTAPNGHLLHQDTVVSRYTPSTGLALYGPEVTPPGDAPTH
;
A
#
# COMPACT_ATOMS: atom_id res chain seq x y z
N MET A 1 26.62 12.71 -14.65
CA MET A 1 25.49 11.77 -14.68
C MET A 1 25.22 11.37 -13.25
N LEU A 2 23.96 11.45 -12.82
CA LEU A 2 23.55 10.95 -11.49
C LEU A 2 23.54 9.43 -11.51
N ASN A 3 23.90 8.80 -10.38
CA ASN A 3 23.83 7.35 -10.23
C ASN A 3 22.47 7.00 -9.61
N ALA A 4 21.57 6.44 -10.41
CA ALA A 4 20.21 6.13 -10.00
C ALA A 4 19.86 4.69 -10.40
N THR A 5 19.03 4.03 -9.60
CA THR A 5 18.44 2.72 -9.95
C THR A 5 16.92 2.81 -9.88
N ALA A 6 16.23 2.15 -10.82
CA ALA A 6 14.77 2.05 -10.75
C ALA A 6 14.35 1.37 -9.44
N ASN A 7 13.39 1.96 -8.73
CA ASN A 7 12.77 1.30 -7.58
C ASN A 7 11.59 0.45 -8.00
N ALA A 8 11.32 -0.55 -7.18
CA ALA A 8 10.03 -1.19 -7.19
C ALA A 8 8.93 -0.15 -6.85
N PRO A 9 7.71 -0.33 -7.35
CA PRO A 9 6.60 0.55 -7.00
C PRO A 9 6.42 0.61 -5.48
N LEU A 10 6.52 1.79 -4.86
CA LEU A 10 5.90 1.97 -3.54
C LEU A 10 4.39 1.85 -3.77
N GLY A 11 3.70 0.96 -3.04
CA GLY A 11 2.36 0.47 -3.36
C GLY A 11 1.22 1.52 -3.34
N ALA A 12 -0.01 1.06 -3.11
CA ALA A 12 -1.21 1.88 -3.15
C ALA A 12 -1.20 3.12 -2.22
N PRO A 13 -1.98 4.18 -2.55
CA PRO A 13 -2.65 4.37 -3.83
C PRO A 13 -1.61 4.59 -4.93
N SER A 14 -1.90 4.10 -6.14
CA SER A 14 -1.09 4.36 -7.34
C SER A 14 -1.98 4.94 -8.42
N ARG A 15 -1.54 6.03 -9.05
CA ARG A 15 -2.19 6.70 -10.17
C ARG A 15 -1.21 6.80 -11.33
N TYR A 16 -1.57 6.23 -12.49
CA TYR A 16 -0.88 6.53 -13.73
C TYR A 16 -1.39 7.86 -14.30
N VAL A 17 -0.47 8.79 -14.55
CA VAL A 17 -0.77 10.11 -15.11
C VAL A 17 -0.61 10.03 -16.62
N GLU A 18 -1.72 9.77 -17.34
CA GLU A 18 -1.72 9.37 -18.76
C GLU A 18 -0.97 10.33 -19.68
N ASP A 19 -1.13 11.63 -19.49
CA ASP A 19 -0.51 12.66 -20.32
C ASP A 19 0.99 12.84 -19.99
N ALA A 20 1.41 12.56 -18.76
CA ALA A 20 2.81 12.50 -18.36
C ALA A 20 3.48 11.17 -18.77
N GLY A 21 2.74 10.08 -18.74
CA GLY A 21 3.24 8.73 -18.97
C GLY A 21 4.01 8.14 -17.79
N HIS A 22 3.71 8.56 -16.56
CA HIS A 22 4.39 8.13 -15.34
C HIS A 22 3.43 7.81 -14.20
N ASN A 23 3.83 6.91 -13.30
CA ASN A 23 3.05 6.57 -12.12
C ASN A 23 3.39 7.49 -10.95
N LEU A 24 2.39 7.74 -10.12
CA LEU A 24 2.53 8.42 -8.84
C LEU A 24 1.92 7.50 -7.79
N ALA A 25 2.71 7.08 -6.80
CA ALA A 25 2.26 6.06 -5.86
C ALA A 25 2.74 6.28 -4.43
N GLY A 26 2.02 5.70 -3.47
CA GLY A 26 2.38 5.66 -2.05
C GLY A 26 2.63 7.04 -1.44
N PRO A 27 3.70 7.22 -0.64
CA PRO A 27 4.02 8.48 0.02
C PRO A 27 4.18 9.67 -0.93
N PHE A 28 4.68 9.45 -2.15
CA PHE A 28 4.82 10.50 -3.16
C PHE A 28 3.47 11.00 -3.64
N GLN A 29 2.52 10.10 -3.87
CA GLN A 29 1.16 10.49 -4.24
C GLN A 29 0.51 11.29 -3.12
N ALA A 30 0.57 10.79 -1.89
CA ALA A 30 -0.03 11.46 -0.74
C ALA A 30 0.53 12.88 -0.55
N PHE A 31 1.86 13.03 -0.60
CA PHE A 31 2.49 14.34 -0.47
C PHE A 31 2.16 15.27 -1.64
N TYR A 32 2.21 14.76 -2.87
CA TYR A 32 1.88 15.53 -4.07
C TYR A 32 0.44 16.07 -4.00
N ASP A 33 -0.54 15.21 -3.73
CA ASP A 33 -1.95 15.61 -3.69
C ASP A 33 -2.23 16.58 -2.50
N ALA A 34 -1.55 16.42 -1.36
CA ALA A 34 -1.71 17.29 -0.20
C ALA A 34 -1.08 18.69 -0.36
N ASN A 35 -0.09 18.85 -1.23
CA ASN A 35 0.70 20.09 -1.37
C ASN A 35 0.48 20.78 -2.74
N GLY A 36 -0.75 20.75 -3.25
CA GLY A 36 -1.16 21.48 -4.47
C GLY A 36 -0.94 20.73 -5.79
N GLY A 37 -0.30 19.56 -5.77
CA GLY A 37 -0.17 18.68 -6.92
C GLY A 37 0.41 19.37 -8.15
N ALA A 38 -0.30 19.29 -9.28
CA ALA A 38 0.21 19.74 -10.58
C ALA A 38 0.42 21.26 -10.66
N SER A 39 -0.27 22.06 -9.83
CA SER A 39 -0.04 23.51 -9.82
C SER A 39 1.33 23.86 -9.23
N ILE A 40 1.77 23.10 -8.22
CA ILE A 40 3.03 23.33 -7.52
C ILE A 40 4.17 22.54 -8.15
N PHE A 41 4.04 21.22 -8.26
CA PHE A 41 5.13 20.34 -8.67
C PHE A 41 5.20 20.11 -10.17
N GLY A 42 4.10 20.37 -10.88
CA GLY A 42 3.93 19.91 -12.27
C GLY A 42 3.79 18.40 -12.36
N LYS A 43 3.86 17.85 -13.56
CA LYS A 43 3.65 16.40 -13.80
C LYS A 43 4.85 15.58 -13.34
N PRO A 44 4.65 14.30 -12.94
CA PRO A 44 5.76 13.37 -12.76
C PRO A 44 6.48 13.14 -14.10
N ILE A 45 7.81 13.09 -14.08
CA ILE A 45 8.66 12.91 -15.28
C ILE A 45 9.61 11.70 -15.16
N THR A 46 9.52 10.97 -14.06
CA THR A 46 10.20 9.69 -13.83
C THR A 46 9.29 8.79 -13.01
N GLU A 47 9.61 7.49 -12.98
CA GLU A 47 9.20 6.62 -11.87
C GLU A 47 9.99 6.98 -10.59
N GLN A 48 9.70 6.28 -9.50
CA GLN A 48 10.51 6.39 -8.28
C GLN A 48 11.87 5.72 -8.51
N LEU A 49 12.94 6.39 -8.09
CA LEU A 49 14.33 5.96 -8.25
C LEU A 49 15.00 5.90 -6.87
N THR A 50 16.02 5.05 -6.71
CA THR A 50 16.96 5.14 -5.58
C THR A 50 18.16 5.95 -6.03
N GLU A 51 18.45 7.02 -5.31
CA GLU A 51 19.60 7.90 -5.53
C GLU A 51 20.21 8.25 -4.17
N ASP A 52 21.50 7.97 -3.98
CA ASP A 52 22.25 8.29 -2.76
C ASP A 52 21.59 7.82 -1.44
N GLY A 53 20.92 6.66 -1.48
CA GLY A 53 20.23 6.07 -0.33
C GLY A 53 18.84 6.64 -0.04
N LEU A 54 18.37 7.59 -0.87
CA LEU A 54 17.01 8.12 -0.83
C LEU A 54 16.17 7.48 -1.92
N ILE A 55 14.87 7.32 -1.65
CA ILE A 55 13.90 7.09 -2.72
C ILE A 55 13.44 8.46 -3.20
N VAL A 56 13.47 8.70 -4.50
CA VAL A 56 13.17 10.01 -5.09
C VAL A 56 12.25 9.88 -6.29
N GLN A 57 11.52 10.95 -6.60
CA GLN A 57 10.77 11.05 -7.84
C GLN A 57 10.84 12.47 -8.39
N TYR A 58 11.05 12.56 -9.69
CA TYR A 58 11.14 13.83 -10.38
C TYR A 58 9.79 14.24 -10.94
N PHE A 59 9.53 15.53 -10.83
CA PHE A 59 8.41 16.23 -11.41
C PHE A 59 8.94 17.37 -12.27
N GLU A 60 8.09 18.00 -13.09
CA GLU A 60 8.52 19.09 -13.95
C GLU A 60 9.22 20.21 -13.15
N ARG A 61 8.71 20.54 -11.96
CA ARG A 61 9.15 21.70 -11.16
C ARG A 61 9.88 21.34 -9.87
N ALA A 62 9.93 20.07 -9.52
CA ALA A 62 10.48 19.62 -8.24
C ALA A 62 11.09 18.22 -8.34
N ARG A 63 11.87 17.86 -7.33
CA ARG A 63 12.26 16.48 -7.02
C ARG A 63 11.85 16.23 -5.59
N LEU A 64 11.00 15.23 -5.38
CA LEU A 64 10.58 14.79 -4.05
C LEU A 64 11.55 13.71 -3.55
N GLU A 65 11.80 13.69 -2.26
CA GLU A 65 12.76 12.82 -1.58
C GLU A 65 12.10 12.18 -0.35
N LEU A 66 12.00 10.85 -0.37
CA LEU A 66 11.61 10.04 0.78
C LEU A 66 12.86 9.61 1.53
N HIS A 67 12.96 10.04 2.78
CA HIS A 67 14.04 9.71 3.68
C HIS A 67 13.78 8.39 4.40
N PRO A 68 14.84 7.72 4.90
CA PRO A 68 14.71 6.44 5.62
C PRO A 68 13.83 6.49 6.88
N ASP A 69 13.66 7.67 7.47
CA ASP A 69 12.77 7.92 8.62
C ASP A 69 11.30 8.16 8.21
N GLY A 70 11.00 8.11 6.92
CA GLY A 70 9.68 8.35 6.35
C GLY A 70 9.39 9.82 6.03
N ALA A 71 10.32 10.75 6.30
CA ALA A 71 10.12 12.15 5.98
C ALA A 71 10.09 12.37 4.46
N MET A 72 9.16 13.20 3.98
CA MET A 72 9.08 13.63 2.59
C MET A 72 9.56 15.07 2.47
N THR A 73 10.56 15.32 1.64
CA THR A 73 11.10 16.66 1.41
C THR A 73 11.22 16.98 -0.08
N LEU A 74 11.34 18.26 -0.39
CA LEU A 74 11.77 18.71 -1.71
C LEU A 74 13.29 18.84 -1.72
N ALA A 75 13.90 18.34 -2.79
CA ALA A 75 15.29 18.59 -3.09
C ALA A 75 15.54 20.10 -3.20
N ARG A 76 16.73 20.54 -2.78
CA ARG A 76 17.16 21.94 -2.89
C ARG A 76 17.61 22.28 -4.31
N LEU A 77 16.73 22.07 -5.30
CA LEU A 77 17.07 22.19 -6.72
C LEU A 77 17.55 23.59 -7.10
N GLY A 78 17.01 24.63 -6.49
CA GLY A 78 17.48 25.99 -6.71
C GLY A 78 18.94 26.14 -6.30
N ALA A 79 19.29 25.74 -5.06
CA ALA A 79 20.67 25.78 -4.58
C ALA A 79 21.62 24.87 -5.39
N LEU A 80 21.18 23.66 -5.76
CA LEU A 80 21.97 22.71 -6.54
C LEU A 80 22.25 23.20 -7.97
N LEU A 81 21.29 23.85 -8.61
CA LEU A 81 21.44 24.34 -9.99
C LEU A 81 22.20 25.67 -10.06
N THR A 82 22.25 26.42 -8.97
CA THR A 82 23.00 27.69 -8.88
C THR A 82 24.29 27.55 -8.09
N GLU A 83 24.72 26.33 -7.78
CA GLU A 83 25.97 26.08 -7.07
C GLU A 83 27.14 26.75 -7.81
N GLY A 84 27.92 27.57 -7.09
CA GLY A 84 29.04 28.33 -7.66
C GLY A 84 28.67 29.61 -8.40
N ARG A 85 27.40 30.01 -8.50
CA ARG A 85 27.01 31.34 -8.98
C ARG A 85 27.51 32.40 -8.00
N THR A 86 28.24 33.39 -8.51
CA THR A 86 28.80 34.51 -7.72
C THR A 86 28.47 35.88 -8.32
N ASP A 87 27.65 35.93 -9.36
CA ASP A 87 27.18 37.17 -9.97
C ASP A 87 26.24 37.93 -9.04
N MET A 88 26.05 39.21 -9.33
CA MET A 88 25.46 40.18 -8.39
C MET A 88 24.11 39.75 -7.78
N PRO A 89 23.14 39.14 -8.51
CA PRO A 89 21.89 38.68 -7.91
C PRO A 89 22.07 37.65 -6.79
N PHE A 90 23.13 36.83 -6.81
CA PHE A 90 23.40 35.80 -5.80
C PHE A 90 24.25 36.31 -4.62
N GLN A 91 24.54 37.61 -4.59
CA GLN A 91 25.21 38.27 -3.47
C GLN A 91 24.19 38.96 -2.57
N LYS A 92 24.48 39.01 -1.26
CA LYS A 92 23.63 39.70 -0.29
C LYS A 92 23.61 41.20 -0.59
N PRO A 93 22.43 41.84 -0.65
CA PRO A 93 22.33 43.27 -0.92
C PRO A 93 22.97 44.08 0.21
N ALA A 94 23.74 45.11 -0.13
CA ALA A 94 24.35 46.02 0.84
C ALA A 94 23.31 46.89 1.57
N ALA A 95 22.17 47.14 0.92
CA ALA A 95 21.02 47.84 1.49
C ALA A 95 19.74 47.26 0.91
N VAL A 96 18.72 47.11 1.75
CA VAL A 96 17.41 46.58 1.36
C VAL A 96 16.43 47.75 1.19
N PRO A 97 15.83 47.94 0.01
CA PRO A 97 14.82 48.96 -0.21
C PRO A 97 13.60 48.79 0.72
N SER A 98 12.93 49.89 1.07
CA SER A 98 11.80 49.87 2.03
C SER A 98 10.58 49.08 1.58
N ASP A 99 10.45 48.83 0.28
CA ASP A 99 9.39 48.02 -0.35
C ASP A 99 9.75 46.52 -0.44
N ARG A 100 10.93 46.13 0.06
CA ARG A 100 11.43 44.75 0.09
C ARG A 100 11.43 44.19 1.51
N LEU A 101 11.15 42.90 1.61
CA LEU A 101 11.28 42.11 2.83
C LEU A 101 12.66 41.45 2.85
N LEU A 102 13.51 41.81 3.81
CA LEU A 102 14.74 41.07 4.10
C LEU A 102 14.39 39.78 4.85
N ILE A 103 14.95 38.65 4.41
CA ILE A 103 14.89 37.37 5.11
C ILE A 103 16.20 37.17 5.90
N PRO A 104 16.20 37.35 7.23
CA PRO A 104 17.43 37.34 8.02
C PRO A 104 18.25 36.06 7.88
N GLU A 105 17.59 34.91 7.73
CA GLU A 105 18.19 33.58 7.67
C GLU A 105 19.10 33.42 6.45
N SER A 106 18.75 34.03 5.31
CA SER A 106 19.55 34.00 4.09
C SER A 106 20.34 35.29 3.86
N GLY A 107 19.84 36.41 4.36
CA GLY A 107 20.34 37.75 4.06
C GLY A 107 19.90 38.28 2.69
N HIS A 108 18.97 37.62 2.01
CA HIS A 108 18.40 38.05 0.73
C HIS A 108 17.04 38.72 0.91
N SER A 109 16.65 39.55 -0.06
CA SER A 109 15.39 40.29 -0.02
C SER A 109 14.37 39.81 -1.07
N MET A 110 13.09 40.04 -0.82
CA MET A 110 12.00 39.71 -1.75
C MET A 110 11.00 40.86 -1.82
N GLY A 111 10.28 40.99 -2.94
CA GLY A 111 9.16 41.93 -3.00
C GLY A 111 8.20 41.65 -4.15
N GLY A 112 7.38 42.65 -4.44
CA GLY A 112 6.46 42.63 -5.56
C GLY A 112 5.62 41.36 -5.68
N VAL A 113 5.42 40.93 -6.91
CA VAL A 113 4.53 39.82 -7.27
C VAL A 113 5.11 38.45 -6.89
N LEU A 114 6.43 38.29 -6.90
CA LEU A 114 7.09 37.03 -6.55
C LEU A 114 7.00 36.75 -5.04
N ARG A 115 7.19 37.79 -4.21
CA ARG A 115 6.96 37.68 -2.76
C ARG A 115 5.52 37.30 -2.44
N ALA A 116 4.55 37.97 -3.05
CA ALA A 116 3.13 37.68 -2.79
C ALA A 116 2.79 36.22 -3.12
N PHE A 117 3.29 35.70 -4.24
CA PHE A 117 3.14 34.30 -4.61
C PHE A 117 3.86 33.36 -3.63
N TRP A 118 5.09 33.69 -3.22
CA TRP A 118 5.84 32.90 -2.24
C TRP A 118 5.09 32.81 -0.91
N GLU A 119 4.57 33.93 -0.38
CA GLU A 119 3.81 33.98 0.89
C GLU A 119 2.51 33.18 0.81
N GLN A 120 1.83 33.18 -0.35
CA GLN A 120 0.54 32.53 -0.54
C GLN A 120 0.64 31.02 -0.76
N GLU A 121 1.60 30.55 -1.56
CA GLU A 121 1.57 29.19 -2.11
C GLU A 121 2.45 28.18 -1.37
N GLY A 122 3.53 28.61 -0.71
CA GLY A 122 4.46 27.63 -0.12
C GLY A 122 5.39 28.14 0.96
N GLY A 123 5.75 29.42 0.89
CA GLY A 123 6.63 30.07 1.86
C GLY A 123 7.94 29.32 2.09
N ILE A 124 8.49 29.49 3.28
CA ILE A 124 9.76 28.86 3.66
C ILE A 124 9.64 27.33 3.77
N ALA A 125 8.46 26.82 4.14
CA ALA A 125 8.22 25.40 4.34
C ALA A 125 8.41 24.62 3.04
N LEU A 126 7.90 25.15 1.92
CA LEU A 126 7.93 24.46 0.63
C LEU A 126 9.04 24.97 -0.29
N PHE A 127 9.22 26.29 -0.40
CA PHE A 127 10.16 26.89 -1.36
C PHE A 127 11.56 27.12 -0.75
N GLY A 128 11.64 27.24 0.58
CA GLY A 128 12.86 27.58 1.29
C GLY A 128 13.17 29.08 1.24
N ASN A 129 14.35 29.43 1.73
CA ASN A 129 14.80 30.82 1.74
C ASN A 129 15.17 31.33 0.34
N PRO A 130 15.05 32.64 0.07
CA PRO A 130 15.65 33.22 -1.13
C PRO A 130 17.18 33.06 -1.10
N ILE A 131 17.76 32.75 -2.26
CA ILE A 131 19.22 32.62 -2.45
C ILE A 131 19.74 33.59 -3.53
N SER A 132 18.84 34.40 -4.08
CA SER A 132 19.16 35.52 -4.97
C SER A 132 18.21 36.67 -4.70
N GLU A 133 18.58 37.87 -5.15
CA GLU A 133 17.64 38.96 -5.40
C GLU A 133 16.79 38.66 -6.66
N GLU A 134 15.78 39.49 -6.91
CA GLU A 134 15.02 39.44 -8.17
C GLU A 134 15.83 40.03 -9.33
N PHE A 135 15.83 39.37 -10.47
CA PHE A 135 16.53 39.84 -11.67
C PHE A 135 15.92 39.30 -12.95
N ILE A 136 16.33 39.82 -14.10
CA ILE A 136 15.89 39.30 -15.40
C ILE A 136 16.85 38.19 -15.86
N GLU A 137 16.32 37.02 -16.18
CA GLU A 137 17.06 35.89 -16.74
C GLU A 137 16.37 35.35 -18.00
N GLN A 138 17.13 34.76 -18.91
CA GLN A 138 16.58 34.06 -20.07
C GLN A 138 16.12 32.66 -19.65
N VAL A 139 14.80 32.43 -19.70
CA VAL A 139 14.17 31.12 -19.48
C VAL A 139 13.61 30.65 -20.81
N ASP A 140 14.21 29.58 -21.37
CA ASP A 140 13.85 29.05 -22.70
C ASP A 140 13.79 30.13 -23.80
N GLY A 141 14.74 31.07 -23.76
CA GLY A 141 14.85 32.18 -24.71
C GLY A 141 13.90 33.36 -24.43
N THR A 142 13.14 33.32 -23.34
CA THR A 142 12.25 34.40 -22.91
C THR A 142 12.83 35.14 -21.71
N PRO A 143 13.00 36.47 -21.77
CA PRO A 143 13.45 37.26 -20.62
C PRO A 143 12.34 37.34 -19.58
N MET A 144 12.53 36.72 -18.42
CA MET A 144 11.57 36.69 -17.31
C MET A 144 12.16 37.33 -16.07
N LEU A 145 11.31 37.95 -15.25
CA LEU A 145 11.67 38.29 -13.88
C LEU A 145 11.73 37.00 -13.09
N VAL A 146 12.87 36.71 -12.49
CA VAL A 146 13.10 35.50 -11.71
C VAL A 146 13.64 35.83 -10.33
N GLN A 147 13.41 34.91 -9.40
CA GLN A 147 14.13 34.85 -8.14
C GLN A 147 14.37 33.39 -7.76
N TYR A 148 15.58 33.09 -7.32
CA TYR A 148 15.94 31.76 -6.86
C TYR A 148 15.73 31.63 -5.35
N PHE A 149 15.23 30.47 -4.98
CA PHE A 149 15.05 30.00 -3.61
C PHE A 149 15.83 28.71 -3.45
N GLU A 150 15.99 28.24 -2.21
CA GLU A 150 16.72 27.00 -1.95
C GLU A 150 16.18 25.80 -2.77
N ARG A 151 14.85 25.69 -2.92
CA ARG A 151 14.21 24.53 -3.58
C ARG A 151 13.63 24.82 -4.96
N VAL A 152 13.31 26.08 -5.26
CA VAL A 152 12.59 26.46 -6.48
C VAL A 152 13.17 27.73 -7.12
N ARG A 153 12.78 27.98 -8.37
CA ARG A 153 12.90 29.30 -9.00
C ARG A 153 11.49 29.82 -9.24
N LEU A 154 11.19 31.04 -8.81
CA LEU A 154 9.95 31.70 -9.19
C LEU A 154 10.18 32.54 -10.43
N GLU A 155 9.20 32.54 -11.34
CA GLU A 155 9.27 33.18 -12.65
C GLU A 155 8.02 34.02 -12.89
N TYR A 156 8.19 35.19 -13.49
CA TYR A 156 7.09 36.08 -13.82
C TYR A 156 7.29 36.75 -15.18
N LEU A 157 6.25 36.70 -16.01
CA LEU A 157 6.18 37.40 -17.29
C LEU A 157 4.89 38.25 -17.34
N PRO A 158 5.00 39.59 -17.46
CA PRO A 158 3.83 40.47 -17.54
C PRO A 158 2.97 40.23 -18.77
N ILE A 159 1.66 40.55 -18.69
CA ILE A 159 0.69 40.44 -19.80
C ILE A 159 1.17 41.21 -21.05
N GLY A 160 1.79 42.38 -20.87
CA GLY A 160 2.32 43.20 -21.96
C GLY A 160 3.52 42.61 -22.71
N ASN A 161 4.16 41.57 -22.18
CA ASN A 161 5.34 40.94 -22.75
C ASN A 161 5.04 39.51 -23.24
N GLY A 162 3.78 39.21 -23.58
CA GLY A 162 3.34 37.89 -24.02
C GLY A 162 3.09 36.89 -22.89
N GLY A 163 3.14 37.33 -21.63
CA GLY A 163 2.80 36.52 -20.47
C GLY A 163 1.32 36.55 -20.10
N ASP A 164 0.98 35.87 -19.03
CA ASP A 164 -0.35 35.85 -18.42
C ASP A 164 -0.43 36.72 -17.14
N GLY A 165 0.68 37.38 -16.78
CA GLY A 165 0.77 38.20 -15.58
C GLY A 165 0.66 37.41 -14.28
N LYS A 166 0.96 36.10 -14.31
CA LYS A 166 0.93 35.25 -13.14
C LYS A 166 2.32 34.71 -12.82
N PRO A 167 2.79 34.83 -11.57
CA PRO A 167 3.98 34.11 -11.13
C PRO A 167 3.76 32.60 -11.27
N ARG A 168 4.84 31.89 -11.55
CA ARG A 168 4.87 30.43 -11.66
C ARG A 168 6.15 29.88 -11.05
N ILE A 169 6.12 28.61 -10.73
CA ILE A 169 7.33 27.87 -10.35
C ILE A 169 8.01 27.36 -11.63
N GLY A 170 9.30 27.61 -11.74
CA GLY A 170 10.13 27.17 -12.86
C GLY A 170 10.34 25.67 -12.90
N ALA A 171 10.59 25.14 -14.10
CA ALA A 171 10.77 23.71 -14.35
C ALA A 171 12.16 23.18 -13.93
N LEU A 172 12.61 23.50 -12.71
CA LEU A 172 13.92 23.09 -12.20
C LEU A 172 14.05 21.57 -12.09
N GLY A 173 12.94 20.85 -11.86
CA GLY A 173 12.92 19.39 -11.85
C GLY A 173 13.27 18.80 -13.21
N THR A 174 12.65 19.30 -14.29
CA THR A 174 12.99 18.94 -15.67
C THR A 174 14.45 19.25 -15.99
N LEU A 175 14.95 20.43 -15.60
CA LEU A 175 16.33 20.81 -15.85
C LEU A 175 17.33 19.92 -15.09
N TYR A 176 17.05 19.60 -13.84
CA TYR A 176 17.91 18.75 -13.03
C TYR A 176 17.90 17.30 -13.54
N ALA A 177 16.72 16.79 -13.95
CA ALA A 177 16.54 15.44 -14.50
C ALA A 177 17.34 15.19 -15.78
N GLN A 178 17.79 16.22 -16.51
CA GLN A 178 18.69 16.04 -17.67
C GLN A 178 20.02 15.34 -17.31
N ARG A 179 20.38 15.30 -16.02
CA ARG A 179 21.55 14.58 -15.50
C ARG A 179 21.31 13.08 -15.30
N LEU A 180 20.06 12.61 -15.40
CA LEU A 180 19.68 11.20 -15.36
C LEU A 180 19.87 10.55 -16.74
N PRO A 181 20.20 9.25 -16.78
CA PRO A 181 20.02 8.42 -17.97
C PRO A 181 18.65 8.62 -18.63
N GLN A 182 18.61 8.54 -19.96
CA GLN A 182 17.39 8.78 -20.72
C GLN A 182 16.29 7.78 -20.36
N GLU A 183 16.63 6.52 -20.10
CA GLU A 183 15.64 5.47 -19.79
C GLU A 183 14.75 5.79 -18.59
N PHE A 184 15.23 6.56 -17.60
CA PHE A 184 14.43 6.92 -16.43
C PHE A 184 13.37 7.99 -16.71
N ARG A 185 13.52 8.70 -17.83
CA ARG A 185 12.61 9.78 -18.27
C ARG A 185 11.68 9.33 -19.39
N GLU A 186 11.74 8.05 -19.77
CA GLU A 186 10.84 7.47 -20.75
C GLU A 186 9.50 7.07 -20.10
N ARG A 187 8.45 7.04 -20.91
CA ARG A 187 7.11 6.65 -20.44
C ARG A 187 7.15 5.27 -19.77
N ALA A 188 6.64 5.22 -18.56
CA ALA A 188 6.49 4.00 -17.79
C ALA A 188 5.23 3.23 -18.18
N ARG A 189 5.16 1.98 -17.74
CA ARG A 189 3.94 1.18 -17.83
C ARG A 189 3.05 1.49 -16.62
N PRO A 190 1.72 1.52 -16.77
CA PRO A 190 0.81 1.70 -15.65
C PRO A 190 0.98 0.61 -14.58
N ILE A 191 1.08 1.02 -13.33
CA ILE A 191 0.93 0.16 -12.16
C ILE A 191 -0.57 0.01 -11.89
N VAL A 192 -1.06 -1.22 -11.92
CA VAL A 192 -2.48 -1.56 -11.75
C VAL A 192 -2.66 -2.56 -10.61
N VAL A 193 -3.91 -2.72 -10.16
CA VAL A 193 -4.29 -3.85 -9.31
C VAL A 193 -4.22 -5.13 -10.14
N LEU A 194 -3.35 -6.05 -9.75
CA LEU A 194 -3.25 -7.38 -10.35
C LEU A 194 -4.27 -8.33 -9.71
N GLY A 195 -4.43 -8.26 -8.39
CA GLY A 195 -5.42 -9.04 -7.65
C GLY A 195 -5.65 -8.45 -6.26
N GLU A 196 -6.85 -8.69 -5.72
CA GLU A 196 -7.30 -8.08 -4.48
C GLU A 196 -8.18 -9.06 -3.69
N SER A 197 -8.19 -8.90 -2.37
CA SER A 197 -9.10 -9.60 -1.47
C SER A 197 -9.72 -8.65 -0.45
N HIS A 198 -10.96 -8.96 -0.07
CA HIS A 198 -11.70 -8.25 0.97
C HIS A 198 -12.23 -9.25 1.98
N LEU A 199 -11.92 -9.03 3.25
CA LEU A 199 -12.41 -9.81 4.38
C LEU A 199 -12.92 -8.87 5.47
N SER A 200 -13.85 -9.37 6.28
CA SER A 200 -14.35 -8.66 7.46
C SER A 200 -13.97 -9.41 8.71
N TYR A 201 -13.56 -8.67 9.74
CA TYR A 201 -13.19 -9.20 11.04
C TYR A 201 -13.83 -8.36 12.16
N ALA A 202 -13.87 -8.88 13.38
CA ALA A 202 -14.31 -8.12 14.54
C ALA A 202 -13.15 -7.25 15.05
N PRO A 203 -13.22 -5.91 14.94
CA PRO A 203 -12.18 -5.05 15.49
C PRO A 203 -12.30 -5.00 17.01
N GLN A 204 -11.24 -4.55 17.69
CA GLN A 204 -11.22 -4.40 19.16
C GLN A 204 -11.44 -5.73 19.92
N THR A 205 -11.17 -6.87 19.28
CA THR A 205 -11.02 -8.17 19.94
C THR A 205 -9.56 -8.61 19.89
N PRO A 206 -9.13 -9.60 20.70
CA PRO A 206 -7.79 -10.16 20.59
C PRO A 206 -7.43 -10.64 19.18
N GLU A 207 -8.37 -11.29 18.48
CA GLU A 207 -8.20 -11.70 17.09
C GLU A 207 -8.08 -10.51 16.15
N GLY A 208 -8.88 -9.46 16.36
CA GLY A 208 -8.77 -8.20 15.62
C GLY A 208 -7.38 -7.58 15.73
N THR A 209 -6.83 -7.48 16.94
CA THR A 209 -5.46 -6.99 17.16
C THR A 209 -4.42 -7.88 16.49
N ASN A 210 -4.59 -9.22 16.55
CA ASN A 210 -3.69 -10.15 15.88
C ASN A 210 -3.70 -10.00 14.35
N ILE A 211 -4.88 -9.79 13.76
CA ILE A 211 -5.05 -9.57 12.31
C ILE A 211 -4.39 -8.27 11.89
N GLU A 212 -4.60 -7.20 12.65
CA GLU A 212 -4.01 -5.88 12.40
C GLU A 212 -2.49 -5.94 12.45
N LEU A 213 -1.94 -6.59 13.49
CA LEU A 213 -0.50 -6.79 13.64
C LEU A 213 0.09 -7.65 12.52
N ALA A 214 -0.56 -8.76 12.16
CA ALA A 214 -0.09 -9.63 11.08
C ALA A 214 -0.19 -8.96 9.71
N ALA A 215 -1.26 -8.21 9.43
CA ALA A 215 -1.43 -7.50 8.16
C ALA A 215 -0.35 -6.43 7.95
N ALA A 216 0.01 -5.69 9.01
CA ALA A 216 1.05 -4.66 8.95
C ALA A 216 2.42 -5.19 8.48
N GLN A 217 2.74 -6.47 8.69
CA GLN A 217 3.99 -7.08 8.23
C GLN A 217 4.06 -7.25 6.69
N PHE A 218 2.91 -7.23 6.01
CA PHE A 218 2.85 -7.40 4.56
C PHE A 218 2.75 -6.07 3.79
N ASP A 219 2.41 -4.98 4.47
CA ASP A 219 2.21 -3.70 3.81
C ASP A 219 3.53 -3.12 3.30
N GLY A 220 3.57 -2.82 2.00
CA GLY A 220 4.76 -2.31 1.31
C GLY A 220 5.77 -3.38 0.89
N LEU A 221 5.52 -4.67 1.11
CA LEU A 221 6.44 -5.72 0.68
C LEU A 221 6.52 -5.82 -0.85
N VAL A 222 7.73 -5.99 -1.37
CA VAL A 222 7.98 -6.20 -2.80
C VAL A 222 8.42 -7.63 -3.06
N VAL A 223 7.74 -8.31 -3.98
CA VAL A 223 8.10 -9.65 -4.46
C VAL A 223 8.65 -9.53 -5.87
N TYR A 224 9.96 -9.74 -6.02
CA TYR A 224 10.65 -9.66 -7.32
C TYR A 224 10.30 -10.83 -8.26
N PRO A 225 10.46 -10.66 -9.58
CA PRO A 225 10.30 -11.74 -10.56
C PRO A 225 11.08 -13.01 -10.18
N GLY A 226 10.41 -14.16 -10.17
CA GLY A 226 10.95 -15.46 -9.80
C GLY A 226 11.01 -15.74 -8.30
N TYR A 227 10.78 -14.76 -7.42
CA TYR A 227 10.83 -14.93 -5.98
C TYR A 227 9.49 -15.42 -5.41
N SER A 228 9.55 -16.18 -4.33
CA SER A 228 8.38 -16.64 -3.58
C SER A 228 8.21 -15.87 -2.29
N LEU A 229 6.96 -15.62 -1.89
CA LEU A 229 6.60 -15.11 -0.58
C LEU A 229 6.06 -16.28 0.28
N SER A 230 6.55 -16.37 1.52
CA SER A 230 6.08 -17.29 2.56
C SER A 230 5.34 -16.50 3.63
N TYR A 231 4.08 -16.84 3.90
CA TYR A 231 3.26 -16.13 4.88
C TYR A 231 3.89 -16.21 6.27
N LEU A 232 4.22 -17.42 6.74
CA LEU A 232 4.84 -17.61 8.05
C LEU A 232 6.27 -17.05 8.10
N GLY A 233 6.99 -17.03 6.98
CA GLY A 233 8.30 -16.40 6.89
C GLY A 233 8.26 -14.88 7.09
N VAL A 234 7.19 -14.22 6.65
CA VAL A 234 6.98 -12.78 6.85
C VAL A 234 6.44 -12.48 8.24
N VAL A 235 5.42 -13.22 8.69
CA VAL A 235 4.82 -13.02 10.03
C VAL A 235 5.83 -13.25 11.15
N GLY A 236 6.74 -14.22 10.98
CA GLY A 236 7.76 -14.52 11.96
C GLY A 236 7.19 -15.16 13.23
N GLU A 237 7.73 -14.78 14.39
CA GLU A 237 7.34 -15.34 15.68
C GLU A 237 5.95 -14.85 16.10
N VAL A 238 5.03 -15.79 16.33
CA VAL A 238 3.69 -15.53 16.85
C VAL A 238 3.67 -15.83 18.35
N SER A 239 3.92 -14.81 19.17
CA SER A 239 3.98 -14.93 20.63
C SER A 239 3.45 -13.68 21.34
N ALA A 240 3.25 -13.77 22.65
CA ALA A 240 2.91 -12.61 23.47
C ALA A 240 4.03 -11.54 23.45
N ALA A 241 5.30 -11.96 23.28
CA ALA A 241 6.43 -11.05 23.21
C ALA A 241 6.45 -10.22 21.92
N THR A 242 5.92 -10.76 20.83
CA THR A 242 5.71 -10.03 19.57
C THR A 242 4.36 -9.31 19.51
N GLY A 243 3.59 -9.29 20.61
CA GLY A 243 2.35 -8.53 20.74
C GLY A 243 1.07 -9.31 20.39
N TYR A 244 1.18 -10.57 20.00
CA TYR A 244 0.02 -11.40 19.73
C TYR A 244 -0.71 -11.79 21.01
N GLN A 245 -2.04 -11.81 20.93
CA GLN A 245 -2.95 -12.14 22.01
C GLN A 245 -3.56 -13.54 21.80
N GLY A 246 -4.08 -14.13 22.89
CA GLY A 246 -4.87 -15.35 22.83
C GLY A 246 -6.21 -15.08 22.15
N GLY A 247 -6.58 -15.93 21.19
CA GLY A 247 -7.85 -15.82 20.48
C GLY A 247 -8.30 -17.16 19.91
N GLN A 248 -9.36 -17.14 19.12
CA GLN A 248 -9.92 -18.34 18.50
C GLN A 248 -9.06 -18.84 17.33
N ALA A 249 -8.79 -20.15 17.33
CA ALA A 249 -8.13 -20.85 16.25
C ALA A 249 -8.80 -22.21 15.99
N VAL A 250 -8.65 -22.74 14.78
CA VAL A 250 -9.06 -24.12 14.46
C VAL A 250 -7.85 -25.03 14.61
N VAL A 251 -7.87 -25.91 15.62
CA VAL A 251 -6.78 -26.86 15.92
C VAL A 251 -7.36 -28.27 15.97
N GLY A 252 -6.79 -29.19 15.19
CA GLY A 252 -7.22 -30.60 15.20
C GLY A 252 -8.69 -30.84 14.84
N GLY A 253 -9.33 -29.93 14.10
CA GLY A 253 -10.75 -30.05 13.74
C GLY A 253 -11.72 -29.40 14.73
N ALA A 254 -11.24 -28.74 15.78
CA ALA A 254 -12.07 -28.04 16.76
C ALA A 254 -11.68 -26.56 16.88
N VAL A 255 -12.62 -25.74 17.35
CA VAL A 255 -12.34 -24.36 17.73
C VAL A 255 -11.72 -24.36 19.13
N VAL A 256 -10.51 -23.83 19.24
CA VAL A 256 -9.78 -23.64 20.49
C VAL A 256 -9.73 -22.15 20.81
N ASN A 257 -10.05 -21.79 22.06
CA ASN A 257 -9.92 -20.42 22.57
C ASN A 257 -8.52 -20.21 23.16
N ASP A 258 -8.13 -18.95 23.37
CA ASP A 258 -6.86 -18.56 23.97
C ASP A 258 -5.59 -19.07 23.24
N ASN A 259 -5.72 -19.46 21.96
CA ASN A 259 -4.57 -19.78 21.13
C ASN A 259 -3.87 -18.49 20.71
N ILE A 260 -2.59 -18.33 21.05
CA ILE A 260 -1.83 -17.13 20.69
C ILE A 260 -1.80 -16.98 19.17
N GLY A 261 -2.13 -15.78 18.68
CA GLY A 261 -2.24 -15.52 17.25
C GLY A 261 -3.53 -16.04 16.61
N GLY A 262 -4.57 -16.34 17.40
CA GLY A 262 -5.91 -16.58 16.86
C GLY A 262 -6.33 -15.45 15.91
N GLY A 263 -6.93 -15.80 14.77
CA GLY A 263 -7.35 -14.85 13.73
C GLY A 263 -6.37 -14.59 12.59
N ILE A 264 -5.06 -14.87 12.74
CA ILE A 264 -4.06 -14.55 11.68
C ILE A 264 -4.31 -15.29 10.36
N CYS A 265 -5.03 -16.42 10.38
CA CYS A 265 -5.43 -17.13 9.17
C CYS A 265 -6.32 -16.32 8.22
N MET A 266 -6.97 -15.25 8.70
CA MET A 266 -7.65 -14.30 7.83
C MET A 266 -6.68 -13.57 6.91
N VAL A 267 -5.51 -13.16 7.42
CA VAL A 267 -4.47 -12.50 6.60
C VAL A 267 -3.89 -13.48 5.59
N SER A 268 -3.61 -14.72 6.00
CA SER A 268 -3.19 -15.79 5.07
C SER A 268 -4.23 -16.01 3.96
N THR A 269 -5.52 -16.11 4.32
CA THR A 269 -6.60 -16.30 3.35
C THR A 269 -6.74 -15.11 2.40
N GLY A 270 -6.65 -13.89 2.90
CA GLY A 270 -6.67 -12.68 2.06
C GLY A 270 -5.49 -12.65 1.08
N LEU A 271 -4.27 -12.92 1.57
CA LEU A 271 -3.08 -12.95 0.73
C LEU A 271 -3.17 -14.05 -0.34
N TYR A 272 -3.67 -15.22 0.02
CA TYR A 272 -3.92 -16.32 -0.92
C TYR A 272 -4.90 -15.90 -2.01
N ARG A 273 -6.04 -15.31 -1.64
CA ARG A 273 -7.04 -14.85 -2.61
C ARG A 273 -6.49 -13.78 -3.53
N ALA A 274 -5.77 -12.80 -3.00
CA ALA A 274 -5.18 -11.73 -3.81
C ALA A 274 -4.16 -12.31 -4.82
N ALA A 275 -3.28 -13.21 -4.40
CA ALA A 275 -2.36 -13.92 -5.29
C ALA A 275 -3.08 -14.85 -6.29
N PHE A 276 -4.15 -15.51 -5.84
CA PHE A 276 -4.96 -16.42 -6.65
C PHE A 276 -5.65 -15.67 -7.80
N TYR A 277 -6.29 -14.54 -7.51
CA TYR A 277 -6.94 -13.70 -8.51
C TYR A 277 -5.96 -12.88 -9.35
N ALA A 278 -4.76 -12.58 -8.84
CA ALA A 278 -3.67 -12.02 -9.64
C ALA A 278 -3.07 -13.03 -10.64
N GLY A 279 -3.47 -14.31 -10.58
CA GLY A 279 -2.96 -15.34 -11.48
C GLY A 279 -1.52 -15.73 -11.17
N MET A 280 -1.06 -15.52 -9.93
CA MET A 280 0.26 -15.96 -9.48
C MET A 280 0.29 -17.48 -9.29
N GLU A 281 1.47 -18.08 -9.36
CA GLU A 281 1.65 -19.49 -9.04
C GLU A 281 1.49 -19.70 -7.53
N ILE A 282 0.60 -20.62 -7.14
CA ILE A 282 0.40 -21.01 -5.75
C ILE A 282 1.28 -22.23 -5.46
N LEU A 283 2.25 -22.06 -4.57
CA LEU A 283 3.22 -23.10 -4.21
C LEU A 283 2.70 -24.01 -3.09
N SER A 284 2.00 -23.45 -2.12
CA SER A 284 1.36 -24.20 -1.05
C SER A 284 0.11 -23.49 -0.54
N GLN A 285 -0.99 -24.24 -0.44
CA GLN A 285 -2.22 -23.81 0.20
C GLN A 285 -2.92 -25.04 0.77
N ARG A 286 -3.56 -24.87 1.94
CA ARG A 286 -4.45 -25.87 2.54
C ARG A 286 -5.65 -25.16 3.14
N ASN A 287 -6.85 -25.68 2.92
CA ASN A 287 -8.06 -25.14 3.54
C ASN A 287 -8.13 -25.49 5.03
N HIS A 288 -8.94 -24.75 5.78
CA HIS A 288 -9.29 -25.09 7.14
C HIS A 288 -10.08 -26.40 7.16
N SER A 289 -9.94 -27.19 8.22
CA SER A 289 -10.73 -28.41 8.42
C SER A 289 -12.22 -28.12 8.60
N LEU A 290 -12.59 -26.92 9.06
CA LEU A 290 -13.96 -26.50 9.31
C LEU A 290 -14.41 -25.43 8.32
N TYR A 291 -15.69 -25.44 7.94
CA TYR A 291 -16.25 -24.39 7.09
C TYR A 291 -16.51 -23.13 7.93
N LEU A 292 -15.65 -22.13 7.77
CA LEU A 292 -15.71 -20.89 8.55
C LEU A 292 -16.54 -19.82 7.84
N ARG A 293 -17.52 -19.26 8.56
CA ARG A 293 -18.37 -18.16 8.05
C ARG A 293 -17.57 -16.93 7.61
N ALA A 294 -16.40 -16.71 8.20
CA ALA A 294 -15.49 -15.62 7.82
C ALA A 294 -15.09 -15.67 6.33
N PHE A 295 -15.14 -16.84 5.70
CA PHE A 295 -14.69 -17.06 4.31
C PHE A 295 -15.82 -17.34 3.33
N GLN A 296 -17.08 -17.29 3.78
CA GLN A 296 -18.25 -17.67 2.99
C GLN A 296 -18.51 -16.76 1.77
N ASN A 297 -17.92 -15.57 1.74
CA ASN A 297 -18.03 -14.63 0.62
C ASN A 297 -17.32 -15.13 -0.64
N ASP A 298 -16.36 -16.04 -0.49
CA ASP A 298 -15.66 -16.67 -1.60
C ASP A 298 -15.30 -18.13 -1.26
N PRO A 299 -16.32 -19.00 -1.26
CA PRO A 299 -16.25 -20.31 -0.62
C PRO A 299 -15.34 -21.28 -1.39
N GLY A 300 -14.61 -22.09 -0.63
CA GLY A 300 -13.62 -23.04 -1.16
C GLY A 300 -12.22 -22.44 -1.35
N LEU A 301 -12.04 -21.12 -1.18
CA LEU A 301 -10.75 -20.43 -1.32
C LEU A 301 -10.28 -19.86 0.02
N ASP A 302 -9.93 -20.70 0.97
CA ASP A 302 -9.36 -20.32 2.26
C ASP A 302 -7.99 -20.93 2.48
N ALA A 303 -7.09 -20.26 3.19
CA ALA A 303 -5.73 -20.73 3.44
C ALA A 303 -5.43 -20.75 4.93
N ALA A 304 -5.55 -21.93 5.54
CA ALA A 304 -5.19 -22.17 6.92
C ALA A 304 -3.67 -22.08 7.10
N VAL A 305 -3.26 -21.57 8.27
CA VAL A 305 -1.87 -21.49 8.70
C VAL A 305 -1.76 -21.97 10.14
N PHE A 306 -0.65 -22.63 10.45
CA PHE A 306 -0.34 -23.11 11.79
C PHE A 306 1.18 -23.21 11.94
N THR A 307 1.74 -22.46 12.88
CA THR A 307 3.18 -22.38 13.06
C THR A 307 3.73 -23.71 13.63
N PRO A 308 4.94 -24.13 13.22
CA PRO A 308 5.75 -23.60 12.10
C PRO A 308 5.46 -24.28 10.75
N SER A 309 4.60 -25.31 10.69
CA SER A 309 4.61 -26.29 9.59
C SER A 309 3.55 -26.10 8.50
N LEU A 310 2.48 -25.36 8.76
CA LEU A 310 1.40 -25.14 7.79
C LEU A 310 1.45 -23.69 7.28
N ASP A 311 1.98 -23.52 6.07
CA ASP A 311 2.29 -22.23 5.46
C ASP A 311 1.57 -22.03 4.11
N MET A 312 1.27 -20.77 3.81
CA MET A 312 0.75 -20.35 2.51
C MET A 312 1.86 -19.67 1.73
N ARG A 313 2.15 -20.17 0.53
CA ARG A 313 3.24 -19.70 -0.31
C ARG A 313 2.78 -19.50 -1.74
N TRP A 314 3.27 -18.42 -2.36
CA TRP A 314 3.06 -18.13 -3.78
C TRP A 314 4.35 -17.59 -4.40
N ARG A 315 4.48 -17.68 -5.73
CA ARG A 315 5.62 -17.16 -6.50
C ARG A 315 5.16 -16.05 -7.44
N ASN A 316 5.91 -14.95 -7.48
CA ASN A 316 5.80 -14.00 -8.58
C ASN A 316 6.50 -14.61 -9.80
N ASP A 317 5.73 -15.23 -10.68
CA ASP A 317 6.21 -15.78 -11.95
C ASP A 317 5.98 -14.81 -13.12
N SER A 318 5.64 -13.55 -12.84
CA SER A 318 5.56 -12.47 -13.82
C SER A 318 6.94 -11.82 -14.05
N PRO A 319 7.15 -11.10 -15.16
CA PRO A 319 8.41 -10.43 -15.45
C PRO A 319 8.63 -9.13 -14.66
N PHE A 320 7.67 -8.68 -13.84
CA PHE A 320 7.73 -7.40 -13.12
C PHE A 320 7.62 -7.58 -11.61
N PRO A 321 8.25 -6.71 -10.80
CA PRO A 321 8.04 -6.69 -9.35
C PRO A 321 6.56 -6.47 -9.00
N ILE A 322 6.12 -7.08 -7.89
CA ILE A 322 4.77 -6.93 -7.35
C ILE A 322 4.87 -6.38 -5.94
N THR A 323 4.12 -5.33 -5.65
CA THR A 323 4.02 -4.75 -4.31
C THR A 323 2.74 -5.22 -3.64
N VAL A 324 2.86 -5.72 -2.42
CA VAL A 324 1.74 -6.12 -1.56
C VAL A 324 1.39 -4.93 -0.67
N THR A 325 0.11 -4.53 -0.67
CA THR A 325 -0.44 -3.66 0.37
C THR A 325 -1.42 -4.45 1.21
N ALA A 326 -1.40 -4.24 2.52
CA ALA A 326 -2.22 -4.96 3.47
C ALA A 326 -2.74 -4.00 4.54
N ALA A 327 -4.01 -3.62 4.44
CA ALA A 327 -4.66 -2.72 5.37
C ALA A 327 -5.72 -3.47 6.18
N ALA A 328 -5.55 -3.47 7.50
CA ALA A 328 -6.54 -3.97 8.45
C ALA A 328 -6.93 -2.83 9.39
N SER A 329 -8.16 -2.35 9.28
CA SER A 329 -8.70 -1.30 10.16
C SER A 329 -10.21 -1.29 10.14
N GLY A 330 -10.84 -0.93 11.26
CA GLY A 330 -12.29 -0.76 11.36
C GLY A 330 -13.09 -2.02 11.02
N GLY A 331 -12.50 -3.21 11.22
CA GLY A 331 -13.13 -4.50 10.91
C GLY A 331 -13.07 -4.90 9.44
N LYS A 332 -12.27 -4.22 8.62
CA LYS A 332 -12.02 -4.55 7.21
C LYS A 332 -10.56 -4.88 6.98
N LEU A 333 -10.31 -6.02 6.35
CA LEU A 333 -9.01 -6.43 5.87
C LEU A 333 -9.02 -6.39 4.34
N VAL A 334 -8.12 -5.60 3.75
CA VAL A 334 -7.92 -5.49 2.31
C VAL A 334 -6.46 -5.83 2.02
N ILE A 335 -6.25 -6.80 1.12
CA ILE A 335 -4.91 -7.15 0.63
C ILE A 335 -4.93 -7.05 -0.88
N THR A 336 -4.00 -6.28 -1.44
CA THR A 336 -3.94 -5.96 -2.86
C THR A 336 -2.51 -6.16 -3.38
N LEU A 337 -2.39 -6.81 -4.53
CA LEU A 337 -1.15 -6.97 -5.28
C LEU A 337 -1.15 -5.94 -6.41
N TRP A 338 -0.16 -5.05 -6.40
CA TRP A 338 0.04 -3.99 -7.38
C TRP A 338 1.24 -4.30 -8.26
N GLY A 339 1.14 -4.01 -9.55
CA GLY A 339 2.27 -4.15 -10.45
C GLY A 339 1.92 -3.82 -11.89
N VAL A 340 2.90 -4.03 -12.78
CA VAL A 340 2.70 -3.89 -14.22
C VAL A 340 2.02 -5.16 -14.74
N SER A 341 0.91 -4.99 -15.45
CA SER A 341 0.25 -6.12 -16.10
C SER A 341 1.14 -6.71 -17.22
N ASP A 342 1.36 -8.02 -17.17
CA ASP A 342 1.95 -8.79 -18.27
C ASP A 342 0.89 -9.32 -19.26
N GLY A 343 -0.38 -8.90 -19.06
CA GLY A 343 -1.52 -9.25 -19.90
C GLY A 343 -2.06 -10.66 -19.67
N ARG A 344 -1.62 -11.39 -18.63
CA ARG A 344 -2.24 -12.66 -18.25
C ARG A 344 -3.73 -12.48 -17.95
N LYS A 345 -4.53 -13.50 -18.28
CA LYS A 345 -5.96 -13.57 -17.98
C LYS A 345 -6.22 -14.67 -16.98
N VAL A 346 -7.07 -14.41 -16.01
CA VAL A 346 -7.45 -15.36 -14.95
C VAL A 346 -8.94 -15.66 -15.09
N VAL A 347 -9.27 -16.95 -15.21
CA VAL A 347 -10.66 -17.44 -15.21
C VAL A 347 -10.81 -18.40 -14.05
N VAL A 348 -11.75 -18.10 -13.15
CA VAL A 348 -12.06 -18.92 -11.96
C VAL A 348 -13.48 -19.46 -12.10
N SER A 349 -13.68 -20.74 -11.78
CA SER A 349 -15.01 -21.34 -11.79
C SER A 349 -15.84 -20.89 -10.59
N ASP A 350 -17.16 -21.01 -10.73
CA ASP A 350 -18.06 -21.04 -9.58
C ASP A 350 -17.72 -22.20 -8.62
N PRO A 351 -18.04 -22.07 -7.32
CA PRO A 351 -17.90 -23.15 -6.35
C PRO A 351 -18.85 -24.30 -6.65
N VAL A 352 -18.30 -25.51 -6.81
CA VAL A 352 -19.08 -26.74 -6.91
C VAL A 352 -19.12 -27.43 -5.55
N TYR A 353 -20.32 -27.58 -4.99
CA TYR A 353 -20.53 -28.21 -3.68
C TYR A 353 -20.93 -29.68 -3.83
N THR A 354 -20.26 -30.54 -3.07
CA THR A 354 -20.56 -31.98 -3.00
C THR A 354 -20.46 -32.47 -1.55
N ASN A 355 -20.94 -33.70 -1.29
CA ASN A 355 -20.83 -34.38 0.00
C ASN A 355 -21.30 -33.54 1.19
N ARG A 356 -22.43 -32.84 1.04
CA ARG A 356 -23.00 -32.03 2.12
C ARG A 356 -23.60 -32.94 3.19
N THR A 357 -23.28 -32.66 4.45
CA THR A 357 -23.87 -33.33 5.61
C THR A 357 -24.41 -32.29 6.58
N ASP A 358 -25.41 -32.67 7.36
CA ASP A 358 -25.88 -31.83 8.47
C ASP A 358 -24.85 -31.77 9.60
N PRO A 359 -24.86 -30.70 10.42
CA PRO A 359 -24.06 -30.66 11.64
C PRO A 359 -24.54 -31.76 12.61
N PRO A 360 -23.62 -32.43 13.33
CA PRO A 360 -23.97 -33.32 14.43
C PRO A 360 -24.75 -32.57 15.51
N ALA A 361 -25.47 -33.32 16.34
CA ALA A 361 -26.16 -32.76 17.50
C ALA A 361 -25.19 -31.95 18.38
N PRO A 362 -25.58 -30.75 18.84
CA PRO A 362 -24.74 -29.91 19.67
C PRO A 362 -24.47 -30.57 21.02
N GLU A 363 -23.29 -30.34 21.57
CA GLU A 363 -22.97 -30.65 22.96
C GLU A 363 -23.65 -29.66 23.90
N TRP A 364 -24.20 -30.16 25.00
CA TRP A 364 -24.82 -29.36 26.04
C TRP A 364 -24.03 -29.52 27.32
N ARG A 365 -23.56 -28.40 27.88
CA ARG A 365 -22.79 -28.39 29.13
C ARG A 365 -23.46 -27.49 30.15
N LEU A 366 -23.63 -28.00 31.36
CA LEU A 366 -24.17 -27.22 32.47
C LEU A 366 -23.16 -26.11 32.83
N ASP A 367 -23.65 -24.88 32.95
CA ASP A 367 -22.91 -23.76 33.50
C ASP A 367 -23.76 -23.14 34.61
N SER A 368 -23.45 -23.50 35.85
CA SER A 368 -24.17 -23.04 37.04
C SER A 368 -24.04 -21.54 37.31
N SER A 369 -23.19 -20.82 36.57
CA SER A 369 -23.11 -19.36 36.64
C SER A 369 -24.21 -18.68 35.81
N LEU A 370 -24.83 -19.41 34.87
CA LEU A 370 -26.00 -18.95 34.14
C LEU A 370 -27.25 -19.06 35.02
N GLY A 371 -28.15 -18.08 34.92
CA GLY A 371 -29.43 -18.11 35.65
C GLY A 371 -30.35 -19.23 35.18
N ASP A 372 -31.34 -19.56 36.00
CA ASP A 372 -32.31 -20.63 35.73
C ASP A 372 -33.00 -20.43 34.36
N GLY A 373 -33.11 -21.51 33.59
CA GLY A 373 -33.70 -21.51 32.26
C GLY A 373 -32.85 -20.87 31.16
N ALA A 374 -31.66 -20.33 31.46
CA ALA A 374 -30.82 -19.65 30.48
C ALA A 374 -30.04 -20.63 29.58
N VAL A 375 -29.88 -20.28 28.30
CA VAL A 375 -29.02 -21.00 27.34
C VAL A 375 -28.11 -20.01 26.63
N LYS A 376 -26.81 -20.29 26.61
CA LYS A 376 -25.78 -19.51 25.92
C LYS A 376 -25.05 -20.38 24.90
N TRP A 377 -25.18 -20.03 23.62
CA TRP A 377 -24.41 -20.69 22.56
C TRP A 377 -22.98 -20.19 22.56
N VAL A 378 -22.02 -21.09 22.77
CA VAL A 378 -20.59 -20.82 22.66
C VAL A 378 -20.15 -20.98 21.20
N SER A 379 -20.64 -22.01 20.52
CA SER A 379 -20.41 -22.23 19.10
C SER A 379 -21.61 -22.90 18.45
N ARG A 380 -21.86 -22.60 17.17
CA ARG A 380 -22.85 -23.31 16.36
C ARG A 380 -22.14 -24.40 15.57
N GLY A 381 -22.74 -25.59 15.52
CA GLY A 381 -22.24 -26.66 14.66
C GLY A 381 -22.27 -26.27 13.19
N SER A 382 -21.39 -26.88 12.39
CA SER A 382 -21.33 -26.70 10.95
C SER A 382 -21.44 -28.04 10.24
N GLY A 383 -22.18 -28.08 9.14
CA GLY A 383 -22.26 -29.25 8.28
C GLY A 383 -20.95 -29.49 7.54
N GLY A 384 -20.68 -30.74 7.18
CA GLY A 384 -19.56 -31.10 6.32
C GLY A 384 -19.87 -30.79 4.87
N MET A 385 -18.84 -30.51 4.07
CA MET A 385 -18.97 -30.38 2.61
C MET A 385 -17.61 -30.45 1.92
N VAL A 386 -17.64 -30.74 0.62
CA VAL A 386 -16.49 -30.55 -0.28
C VAL A 386 -16.83 -29.46 -1.28
N ILE A 387 -15.94 -28.47 -1.42
CA ILE A 387 -16.06 -27.38 -2.39
C ILE A 387 -14.91 -27.48 -3.38
N THR A 388 -15.22 -27.53 -4.67
CA THR A 388 -14.22 -27.52 -5.73
C THR A 388 -14.25 -26.20 -6.49
N ARG A 389 -13.08 -25.62 -6.75
CA ARG A 389 -12.86 -24.44 -7.58
C ARG A 389 -11.76 -24.77 -8.59
N THR A 390 -11.89 -24.33 -9.84
CA THR A 390 -10.81 -24.39 -10.82
C THR A 390 -10.36 -22.99 -11.21
N ARG A 391 -9.06 -22.82 -11.48
CA ARG A 391 -8.50 -21.58 -12.04
C ARG A 391 -7.66 -21.92 -13.26
N ALA A 392 -7.88 -21.19 -14.35
CA ALA A 392 -7.01 -21.19 -15.52
C ALA A 392 -6.38 -19.80 -15.66
N VAL A 393 -5.05 -19.77 -15.78
CA VAL A 393 -4.29 -18.56 -16.05
C VAL A 393 -3.64 -18.70 -17.41
N THR A 394 -3.93 -17.78 -18.33
CA THR A 394 -3.40 -17.81 -19.70
C THR A 394 -2.63 -16.55 -20.03
N ALA A 395 -1.45 -16.69 -20.64
CA ALA A 395 -0.67 -15.59 -21.19
C ALA A 395 -1.39 -14.90 -22.37
N PRO A 396 -0.97 -13.68 -22.77
CA PRO A 396 -1.57 -12.96 -23.89
C PRO A 396 -1.60 -13.74 -25.22
N ASN A 397 -0.62 -14.62 -25.44
CA ASN A 397 -0.52 -15.46 -26.63
C ASN A 397 -1.40 -16.73 -26.57
N GLY A 398 -2.22 -16.89 -25.52
CA GLY A 398 -3.10 -18.05 -25.31
C GLY A 398 -2.42 -19.25 -24.65
N HIS A 399 -1.12 -19.18 -24.35
CA HIS A 399 -0.44 -20.25 -23.62
C HIS A 399 -0.97 -20.34 -22.19
N LEU A 400 -1.37 -21.54 -21.78
CA LEU A 400 -1.76 -21.85 -20.40
C LEU A 400 -0.52 -21.77 -19.49
N LEU A 401 -0.55 -20.85 -18.53
CA LEU A 401 0.48 -20.68 -17.51
C LEU A 401 0.21 -21.59 -16.31
N HIS A 402 -1.02 -21.54 -15.79
CA HIS A 402 -1.46 -22.33 -14.64
C HIS A 402 -2.84 -22.94 -14.87
N GLN A 403 -3.03 -24.14 -14.33
CA GLN A 403 -4.35 -24.76 -14.20
C GLN A 403 -4.46 -25.43 -12.83
N ASP A 404 -5.26 -24.82 -11.96
CA ASP A 404 -5.43 -25.28 -10.59
C ASP A 404 -6.80 -25.94 -10.43
N THR A 405 -6.85 -27.00 -9.62
CA THR A 405 -8.09 -27.57 -9.08
C THR A 405 -7.97 -27.56 -7.55
N VAL A 406 -8.64 -26.60 -6.92
CA VAL A 406 -8.67 -26.44 -5.47
C VAL A 406 -9.84 -27.25 -4.93
N VAL A 407 -9.54 -28.26 -4.12
CA VAL A 407 -10.53 -29.13 -3.48
C VAL A 407 -10.48 -28.90 -1.98
N SER A 408 -11.40 -28.09 -1.47
CA SER A 408 -11.51 -27.76 -0.05
C SER A 408 -12.48 -28.71 0.63
N ARG A 409 -11.98 -29.46 1.62
CA ARG A 409 -12.75 -30.47 2.36
C ARG A 409 -12.99 -29.98 3.78
N TYR A 410 -14.25 -29.83 4.15
CA TYR A 410 -14.67 -29.40 5.47
C TYR A 410 -15.39 -30.53 6.18
N THR A 411 -14.87 -30.89 7.36
CA THR A 411 -15.50 -31.88 8.23
C THR A 411 -16.66 -31.23 9.00
N PRO A 412 -17.77 -31.97 9.21
CA PRO A 412 -18.82 -31.49 10.09
C PRO A 412 -18.29 -31.25 11.51
N SER A 413 -18.79 -30.22 12.18
CA SER A 413 -18.46 -29.91 13.57
C SER A 413 -19.72 -29.80 14.41
N THR A 414 -19.67 -30.34 15.65
CA THR A 414 -20.72 -30.08 16.64
C THR A 414 -20.65 -28.65 17.15
N GLY A 415 -21.77 -28.13 17.66
CA GLY A 415 -21.82 -26.86 18.39
C GLY A 415 -21.75 -27.08 19.90
N LEU A 416 -21.55 -26.02 20.67
CA LEU A 416 -21.60 -26.06 22.13
C LEU A 416 -22.63 -25.06 22.65
N ALA A 417 -23.60 -25.56 23.42
CA ALA A 417 -24.55 -24.78 24.20
C ALA A 417 -24.26 -24.95 25.69
N LEU A 418 -24.04 -23.84 26.39
CA LEU A 418 -24.06 -23.80 27.84
C LEU A 418 -25.49 -23.56 28.31
N TYR A 419 -25.90 -24.20 29.40
CA TYR A 419 -27.23 -24.02 29.97
C TYR A 419 -27.18 -23.87 31.49
N GLY A 420 -28.06 -23.03 32.03
CA GLY A 420 -28.24 -22.84 33.48
C GLY A 420 -29.14 -23.93 34.08
N PRO A 421 -29.33 -23.92 35.42
CA PRO A 421 -30.24 -24.86 36.08
C PRO A 421 -31.66 -24.83 35.47
N GLU A 422 -32.42 -25.90 35.65
CA GLU A 422 -33.79 -26.08 35.13
C GLU A 422 -33.96 -26.17 33.60
N VAL A 423 -32.89 -26.07 32.80
CA VAL A 423 -32.93 -26.43 31.38
C VAL A 423 -32.81 -27.95 31.20
N THR A 424 -33.71 -28.53 30.41
CA THR A 424 -33.60 -29.92 29.93
C THR A 424 -33.09 -29.90 28.49
N PRO A 425 -31.84 -30.33 28.23
CA PRO A 425 -31.32 -30.47 26.87
C PRO A 425 -32.17 -31.43 26.01
N PRO A 426 -32.21 -31.27 24.68
CA PRO A 426 -32.86 -32.22 23.77
C PRO A 426 -32.34 -33.66 23.98
N GLY A 427 -33.22 -34.65 23.81
CA GLY A 427 -32.98 -36.06 24.21
C GLY A 427 -31.76 -36.78 23.59
N ASP A 428 -31.14 -36.24 22.54
CA ASP A 428 -29.94 -36.79 21.88
C ASP A 428 -28.66 -35.97 22.18
N ALA A 429 -28.70 -35.05 23.14
CA ALA A 429 -27.56 -34.23 23.53
C ALA A 429 -26.56 -35.01 24.41
N PRO A 430 -25.26 -35.07 24.06
CA PRO A 430 -24.24 -35.58 24.97
C PRO A 430 -24.13 -34.65 26.19
N THR A 431 -24.24 -35.21 27.39
CA THR A 431 -24.00 -34.54 28.67
C THR A 431 -22.66 -35.03 29.22
N HIS A 432 -21.71 -34.11 29.42
CA HIS A 432 -20.41 -34.40 30.04
C HIS A 432 -20.13 -33.44 31.18
#